data_AF-A0A6S8C363-F1
#
_entry.id   AF-A0A6S8C363-F1
#
_cell.length_a   1.000
_cell.length_b   1.000
_cell.length_c   1.000
_cell.angle_alpha   90.00
_cell.angle_beta   90.00
_cell.angle_gamma   90.00
#
_symmetry.space_group_name_H-M   'P 1'
#
loop_
_entity.id
_entity.type
_entity.pdbx_description
1 polymer ?
#
loop_
_entity_poly.entity_id
_entity_poly.type
_entity_poly.pdbx_seq_one_letter_code
_entity_poly.pdbx_strand_id
1 'polypeptide(L)'
;NLNLGIKFKWALPKEKGDGAPGKAQDASLEFRENKSTTNLDSTRKENRKKQKRNRSDEELKMKRLGKFVMAKLELADDRADSIEFSIWDFGGQEVFYTLHHLFLTQKGAYMTVFNMESLLRNTKQSLRYLEFWLRSICLHAPGAPVFLIGTFWDKCKDLYAVESILQKNEVMKMHPRIITNKEDQLSFYPVNNVSGDGADSIRTAIEKVVQRESYIHERVPINWVNCLDSMLEDETKSFLDRSEVDEIAADFGVHDTDKMLSYFHALGMILYFPATEELRKIIIINPQWILDAISLVIRDRDLHPLNLDFDNVGLKDDSEQLFVHGIASRDLLEFLWKSTEQVDFLVDLMQKTLLFSVWRFNTANQESYLVPSMLSKVTSEFVDDDEDKANNHFHEKDLRWRIDFEYLPVGVFERLVGLLVTYGAKKNSLTKEPYLSRERSKIFVDHSDTYVILEVDVNCIKGRFSHAKLLQILRSSMRKIETNFISNLSYRIKVFTKKHGWHAADEIERKGIPQWQWQADSTNGITPDASIPEMNLDQFLTNL
;
A
#
# COMPACT_ATOMS: atom_id res chain seq x y z
N ASN A 1 15.21 1.25 -10.55
CA ASN A 1 14.98 2.54 -9.86
C ASN A 1 13.49 2.77 -9.72
N LEU A 2 12.89 2.22 -8.67
CA LEU A 2 11.56 2.64 -8.23
C LEU A 2 11.78 3.95 -7.48
N ASN A 3 11.25 5.05 -7.99
CA ASN A 3 11.39 6.36 -7.35
C ASN A 3 9.99 6.82 -6.96
N LEU A 4 9.62 6.57 -5.70
CA LEU A 4 8.50 7.21 -5.03
C LEU A 4 8.84 8.68 -4.82
N GLY A 5 8.72 9.42 -5.91
CA GLY A 5 8.46 10.84 -5.88
C GLY A 5 9.61 11.74 -6.31
N ILE A 6 9.17 12.85 -6.89
CA ILE A 6 9.95 14.08 -7.05
C ILE A 6 9.11 15.13 -6.34
N LYS A 7 9.63 15.70 -5.24
CA LYS A 7 8.96 16.80 -4.54
C LYS A 7 9.09 18.06 -5.40
N PHE A 8 8.02 18.45 -6.07
CA PHE A 8 7.92 19.76 -6.73
C PHE A 8 7.13 20.70 -5.83
N LYS A 9 7.80 21.71 -5.27
CA LYS A 9 7.12 22.83 -4.64
C LYS A 9 6.59 23.75 -5.72
N TRP A 10 5.27 23.83 -5.82
CA TRP A 10 4.59 24.75 -6.72
C TRP A 10 3.61 25.61 -5.93
N ALA A 11 3.52 26.89 -6.29
CA ALA A 11 2.68 27.87 -5.61
C ALA A 11 1.83 28.61 -6.65
N LEU A 12 0.53 28.71 -6.36
CA LEU A 12 -0.46 29.43 -7.15
C LEU A 12 -0.18 30.95 -7.19
N PRO A 13 -0.20 31.59 -8.37
CA PRO A 13 -0.39 33.04 -8.48
C PRO A 13 -1.88 33.39 -8.45
N LYS A 14 -2.25 34.51 -7.81
CA LYS A 14 -3.61 35.08 -7.87
C LYS A 14 -4.03 35.42 -9.30
N GLU A 15 -5.28 35.15 -9.66
CA GLU A 15 -5.97 35.87 -10.75
C GLU A 15 -5.98 37.37 -10.39
N LYS A 16 -5.18 38.16 -11.11
CA LYS A 16 -5.25 39.62 -11.02
C LYS A 16 -6.50 40.09 -11.76
N GLY A 17 -7.48 40.61 -11.01
CA GLY A 17 -8.44 41.55 -11.57
C GLY A 17 -7.71 42.76 -12.17
N ASP A 18 -8.19 43.20 -13.33
CA ASP A 18 -7.60 44.25 -14.17
C ASP A 18 -7.09 45.48 -13.39
N GLY A 19 -5.81 45.83 -13.63
CA GLY A 19 -5.19 47.06 -13.13
C GLY A 19 -3.76 47.25 -13.66
N ALA A 20 -3.58 48.27 -14.50
CA ALA A 20 -2.38 48.61 -15.29
C ALA A 20 -1.15 49.13 -14.46
N PRO A 21 0.04 49.35 -15.08
CA PRO A 21 1.35 49.05 -14.48
C PRO A 21 2.14 50.23 -13.86
N GLY A 22 3.05 49.92 -12.93
CA GLY A 22 3.99 50.87 -12.32
C GLY A 22 5.39 50.31 -12.08
N LYS A 23 6.30 50.69 -12.99
CA LYS A 23 7.78 50.88 -12.97
C LYS A 23 8.69 50.20 -11.91
N ALA A 24 9.79 49.66 -12.45
CA ALA A 24 11.00 49.13 -11.80
C ALA A 24 11.94 50.19 -11.20
N GLN A 25 12.75 49.79 -10.21
CA GLN A 25 14.04 50.42 -9.90
C GLN A 25 15.02 49.45 -9.20
N ASP A 26 16.21 49.33 -9.79
CA ASP A 26 17.45 48.73 -9.29
C ASP A 26 18.05 49.49 -8.09
N ALA A 27 18.72 48.77 -7.18
CA ALA A 27 19.88 49.28 -6.46
C ALA A 27 20.72 48.15 -5.83
N SER A 28 21.93 47.97 -6.36
CA SER A 28 23.09 47.30 -5.77
C SER A 28 23.83 48.22 -4.80
N LEU A 29 24.58 47.67 -3.80
CA LEU A 29 25.87 48.19 -3.31
C LEU A 29 26.49 47.38 -2.14
N GLU A 30 27.83 47.40 -2.11
CA GLU A 30 28.78 46.52 -1.42
C GLU A 30 29.26 46.96 -0.01
N PHE A 31 29.80 45.96 0.71
CA PHE A 31 30.80 45.88 1.79
C PHE A 31 31.45 47.13 2.45
N ARG A 32 31.72 47.00 3.78
CA ARG A 32 33.03 47.31 4.40
C ARG A 32 33.20 46.75 5.84
N GLU A 33 34.32 46.06 6.08
CA GLU A 33 34.86 45.67 7.40
C GLU A 33 35.78 46.76 8.00
N ASN A 34 35.94 46.77 9.33
CA ASN A 34 37.18 47.23 9.97
C ASN A 34 37.40 46.60 11.38
N LYS A 35 38.67 46.26 11.67
CA LYS A 35 39.20 45.66 12.92
C LYS A 35 39.87 46.71 13.82
N SER A 36 39.89 46.49 15.15
CA SER A 36 41.07 46.56 16.07
C SER A 36 40.66 46.42 17.56
N THR A 37 41.10 45.35 18.26
CA THR A 37 42.11 45.26 19.37
C THR A 37 41.69 45.95 20.70
N THR A 38 41.83 45.46 21.94
CA THR A 38 42.86 44.66 22.66
C THR A 38 42.27 43.99 23.95
N ASN A 39 43.05 43.09 24.56
CA ASN A 39 42.76 42.18 25.68
C ASN A 39 42.99 42.76 27.09
N LEU A 40 42.19 42.34 28.09
CA LEU A 40 42.61 41.78 29.41
C LEU A 40 41.37 41.40 30.26
N ASP A 41 41.23 40.10 30.58
CA ASP A 41 40.60 39.52 31.80
C ASP A 41 40.23 38.06 31.52
N SER A 42 41.12 37.14 31.89
CA SER A 42 41.06 35.71 31.57
C SER A 42 40.21 34.87 32.51
N THR A 43 39.77 35.37 33.66
CA THR A 43 39.03 34.55 34.65
C THR A 43 37.55 34.92 34.78
N ARG A 44 37.14 36.03 34.15
CA ARG A 44 35.73 36.40 33.90
C ARG A 44 35.22 35.92 32.54
N LYS A 45 36.11 35.34 31.71
CA LYS A 45 35.85 34.95 30.31
C LYS A 45 35.17 33.58 30.17
N GLU A 46 35.29 32.64 31.10
CA GLU A 46 34.65 31.32 30.92
C GLU A 46 33.15 31.32 31.26
N ASN A 47 32.74 31.95 32.36
CA ASN A 47 31.30 32.05 32.70
C ASN A 47 30.55 33.06 31.81
N ARG A 48 31.19 34.15 31.38
CA ARG A 48 30.61 35.04 30.35
C ARG A 48 30.64 34.43 28.94
N LYS A 49 31.55 33.50 28.61
CA LYS A 49 31.54 32.80 27.31
C LYS A 49 30.44 31.72 27.25
N LYS A 50 30.12 31.03 28.34
CA LYS A 50 28.96 30.11 28.38
C LYS A 50 27.62 30.86 28.31
N GLN A 51 27.47 31.97 29.04
CA GLN A 51 26.25 32.79 28.97
C GLN A 51 26.13 33.62 27.68
N LYS A 52 27.24 34.11 27.10
CA LYS A 52 27.22 34.74 25.75
C LYS A 52 27.08 33.73 24.62
N ARG A 53 27.60 32.48 24.73
CA ARG A 53 27.34 31.42 23.74
C ARG A 53 25.88 31.02 23.76
N ASN A 54 25.30 30.73 24.93
CA ASN A 54 23.88 30.35 24.98
C ASN A 54 22.96 31.50 24.55
N ARG A 55 23.27 32.75 24.93
CA ARG A 55 22.49 33.91 24.48
C ARG A 55 22.74 34.29 23.02
N SER A 56 23.95 34.05 22.48
CA SER A 56 24.22 34.22 21.05
C SER A 56 23.66 33.08 20.21
N ASP A 57 23.57 31.86 20.75
CA ASP A 57 23.00 30.69 20.07
C ASP A 57 21.47 30.75 20.13
N GLU A 58 20.87 31.29 21.19
CA GLU A 58 19.44 31.66 21.22
C GLU A 58 19.14 32.92 20.40
N GLU A 59 19.99 33.95 20.37
CA GLU A 59 19.83 35.10 19.46
C GLU A 59 20.11 34.74 18.00
N LEU A 60 20.96 33.73 17.73
CA LEU A 60 21.23 33.20 16.38
C LEU A 60 20.16 32.19 15.98
N LYS A 61 19.60 31.39 16.92
CA LYS A 61 18.38 30.59 16.72
C LYS A 61 17.17 31.50 16.52
N MET A 62 17.00 32.59 17.28
CA MET A 62 15.94 33.59 17.08
C MET A 62 16.17 34.47 15.85
N LYS A 63 17.42 34.76 15.45
CA LYS A 63 17.73 35.40 14.15
C LYS A 63 17.61 34.45 12.97
N ARG A 64 17.71 33.13 13.16
CA ARG A 64 17.49 32.11 12.11
C ARG A 64 16.03 31.71 12.01
N LEU A 65 15.34 31.53 13.13
CA LEU A 65 13.88 31.41 13.24
C LEU A 65 13.24 32.70 12.71
N GLY A 66 13.79 33.87 13.08
CA GLY A 66 13.44 35.16 12.52
C GLY A 66 13.81 35.31 11.04
N LYS A 67 14.89 34.72 10.52
CA LYS A 67 15.18 34.75 9.07
C LYS A 67 14.36 33.76 8.26
N PHE A 68 13.94 32.62 8.81
CA PHE A 68 13.07 31.66 8.13
C PHE A 68 11.61 32.08 8.20
N VAL A 69 11.17 32.62 9.35
CA VAL A 69 9.84 33.21 9.53
C VAL A 69 9.75 34.57 8.83
N MET A 70 10.80 35.40 8.78
CA MET A 70 10.82 36.64 7.98
C MET A 70 11.11 36.40 6.49
N ALA A 71 11.85 35.37 6.08
CA ALA A 71 11.88 34.97 4.65
C ALA A 71 10.62 34.20 4.24
N LYS A 72 9.85 33.65 5.19
CA LYS A 72 8.44 33.27 4.95
C LYS A 72 7.55 34.53 4.94
N LEU A 73 7.73 35.53 5.81
CA LEU A 73 6.86 36.73 5.98
C LEU A 73 7.11 37.90 5.01
N GLU A 74 8.34 38.30 4.71
CA GLU A 74 8.72 39.28 3.66
C GLU A 74 8.33 38.79 2.25
N LEU A 75 8.00 37.51 2.20
CA LEU A 75 7.59 36.76 1.04
C LEU A 75 6.11 36.33 1.21
N ALA A 76 5.47 36.62 2.36
CA ALA A 76 4.05 36.37 2.67
C ALA A 76 3.18 37.62 2.67
N ASP A 77 3.73 38.82 2.38
CA ASP A 77 2.84 39.97 2.16
C ASP A 77 2.00 39.82 0.87
N ASP A 78 2.27 38.78 0.06
CA ASP A 78 1.46 38.37 -1.11
C ASP A 78 1.11 36.85 -1.19
N ARG A 79 1.58 35.97 -0.27
CA ARG A 79 1.52 34.49 -0.39
C ARG A 79 0.68 33.76 0.68
N ALA A 80 -0.54 34.22 0.94
CA ALA A 80 -1.42 33.59 1.93
C ALA A 80 -2.18 32.32 1.46
N ASP A 81 -2.19 31.97 0.16
CA ASP A 81 -3.08 30.93 -0.40
C ASP A 81 -2.43 29.98 -1.43
N SER A 82 -1.25 29.41 -1.18
CA SER A 82 -0.62 28.45 -2.11
C SER A 82 -0.79 26.99 -1.67
N ILE A 83 -1.37 26.16 -2.53
CA ILE A 83 -1.45 24.69 -2.36
C ILE A 83 -0.12 24.07 -2.81
N GLU A 84 0.48 23.22 -1.97
CA GLU A 84 1.67 22.44 -2.32
C GLU A 84 1.28 21.01 -2.74
N PHE A 85 1.92 20.50 -3.81
CA PHE A 85 1.70 19.15 -4.31
C PHE A 85 2.93 18.27 -4.10
N SER A 86 2.74 17.05 -3.59
CA SER A 86 3.75 16.00 -3.62
C SER A 86 3.35 14.97 -4.68
N ILE A 87 4.23 14.72 -5.66
CA ILE A 87 3.96 13.80 -6.76
C ILE A 87 4.68 12.48 -6.48
N TRP A 88 3.94 11.39 -6.57
CA TRP A 88 4.42 10.02 -6.36
C TRP A 88 4.28 9.22 -7.66
N ASP A 89 5.34 8.51 -8.06
CA ASP A 89 5.28 7.53 -9.15
C ASP A 89 5.30 6.12 -8.54
N PHE A 90 4.18 5.42 -8.65
CA PHE A 90 4.00 4.11 -8.04
C PHE A 90 4.61 2.95 -8.82
N GLY A 91 5.27 3.19 -9.96
CA GLY A 91 5.98 2.16 -10.73
C GLY A 91 5.06 1.11 -11.35
N GLY A 92 5.19 0.88 -12.64
CA GLY A 92 4.28 -0.02 -13.40
C GLY A 92 4.57 -1.52 -13.28
N GLN A 93 5.26 -1.97 -12.23
CA GLN A 93 5.76 -3.35 -12.16
C GLN A 93 4.86 -4.24 -11.32
N GLU A 94 4.46 -5.37 -11.92
CA GLU A 94 3.42 -6.25 -11.39
C GLU A 94 3.70 -6.75 -9.97
N VAL A 95 4.98 -6.99 -9.64
CA VAL A 95 5.40 -7.48 -8.33
C VAL A 95 5.08 -6.49 -7.19
N PHE A 96 5.01 -5.20 -7.49
CA PHE A 96 4.71 -4.15 -6.51
C PHE A 96 3.23 -3.78 -6.40
N TYR A 97 2.37 -4.34 -7.25
CA TYR A 97 0.92 -4.09 -7.19
C TYR A 97 0.31 -4.53 -5.87
N THR A 98 0.92 -5.56 -5.24
CA THR A 98 0.54 -6.03 -3.90
C THR A 98 0.74 -4.97 -2.81
N LEU A 99 1.54 -3.93 -3.06
CA LEU A 99 1.91 -2.85 -2.13
C LEU A 99 1.04 -1.60 -2.27
N HIS A 100 0.18 -1.49 -3.29
CA HIS A 100 -0.62 -0.27 -3.53
C HIS A 100 -1.42 0.18 -2.31
N HIS A 101 -1.99 -0.76 -1.56
CA HIS A 101 -2.73 -0.50 -0.33
C HIS A 101 -1.95 0.26 0.77
N LEU A 102 -0.61 0.26 0.72
CA LEU A 102 0.23 0.99 1.69
C LEU A 102 0.33 2.48 1.38
N PHE A 103 0.11 2.87 0.13
CA PHE A 103 0.42 4.21 -0.35
C PHE A 103 -0.76 4.94 -1.00
N LEU A 104 -1.77 4.22 -1.49
CA LEU A 104 -2.98 4.82 -2.04
C LEU A 104 -3.89 5.31 -0.90
N THR A 105 -4.05 6.62 -0.79
CA THR A 105 -4.91 7.28 0.20
C THR A 105 -6.14 7.96 -0.43
N GLN A 106 -7.19 8.14 0.37
CA GLN A 106 -8.43 8.82 -0.04
C GLN A 106 -8.25 10.33 -0.24
N LYS A 107 -7.27 10.95 0.45
CA LYS A 107 -7.00 12.40 0.38
C LYS A 107 -5.94 12.76 -0.68
N GLY A 108 -5.72 11.88 -1.66
CA GLY A 108 -4.85 12.11 -2.81
C GLY A 108 -5.62 12.46 -4.08
N ALA A 109 -4.90 12.90 -5.11
CA ALA A 109 -5.39 13.02 -6.47
C ALA A 109 -4.56 12.12 -7.39
N TYR A 110 -5.21 11.37 -8.28
CA TYR A 110 -4.55 10.33 -9.07
C TYR A 110 -4.54 10.66 -10.56
N MET A 111 -3.43 10.36 -11.22
CA MET A 111 -3.30 10.49 -12.68
C MET A 111 -3.09 9.10 -13.28
N THR A 112 -4.06 8.60 -14.02
CA THR A 112 -3.90 7.36 -14.81
C THR A 112 -3.44 7.73 -16.21
N VAL A 113 -2.17 7.49 -16.48
CA VAL A 113 -1.50 7.86 -17.73
C VAL A 113 -1.54 6.69 -18.70
N PHE A 114 -2.02 6.91 -19.93
CA PHE A 114 -2.09 5.89 -20.97
C PHE A 114 -1.58 6.41 -22.32
N ASN A 115 -1.11 5.48 -23.16
CA ASN A 115 -0.65 5.78 -24.51
C ASN A 115 -1.82 5.70 -25.49
N MET A 116 -2.19 6.84 -26.09
CA MET A 116 -3.30 6.91 -27.05
C MET A 116 -3.02 6.09 -28.33
N GLU A 117 -1.78 6.12 -28.83
CA GLU A 117 -1.37 5.33 -29.99
C GLU A 117 -1.50 3.82 -29.71
N SER A 118 -1.07 3.38 -28.52
CA SER A 118 -1.23 1.98 -28.10
C SER A 118 -2.70 1.59 -27.94
N LEU A 119 -3.57 2.48 -27.46
CA LEU A 119 -5.01 2.23 -27.35
C LEU A 119 -5.65 2.01 -28.73
N LEU A 120 -5.26 2.79 -29.73
CA LEU A 120 -5.77 2.66 -31.10
C LEU A 120 -5.25 1.38 -31.78
N ARG A 121 -3.98 1.00 -31.54
CA ARG A 121 -3.35 -0.17 -32.18
C ARG A 121 -3.70 -1.49 -31.49
N ASN A 122 -3.71 -1.50 -30.16
CA ASN A 122 -3.97 -2.67 -29.32
C ASN A 122 -4.95 -2.30 -28.19
N THR A 123 -6.20 -2.10 -28.60
CA THR A 123 -7.29 -1.67 -27.72
C THR A 123 -7.49 -2.61 -26.53
N LYS A 124 -7.49 -3.94 -26.77
CA LYS A 124 -7.75 -4.92 -25.72
C LYS A 124 -6.71 -4.85 -24.59
N GLN A 125 -5.42 -4.81 -24.93
CA GLN A 125 -4.36 -4.74 -23.91
C GLN A 125 -4.38 -3.41 -23.15
N SER A 126 -4.57 -2.30 -23.87
CA SER A 126 -4.60 -0.97 -23.27
C SER A 126 -5.81 -0.79 -22.34
N LEU A 127 -6.97 -1.34 -22.70
CA LEU A 127 -8.15 -1.34 -21.83
C LEU A 127 -7.95 -2.19 -20.57
N ARG A 128 -7.30 -3.35 -20.68
CA ARG A 128 -6.96 -4.16 -19.49
C ARG A 128 -6.04 -3.42 -18.54
N TYR A 129 -5.08 -2.67 -19.06
CA TYR A 129 -4.18 -1.83 -18.26
C TYR A 129 -4.94 -0.69 -17.56
N LEU A 130 -5.81 0.02 -18.29
CA LEU A 130 -6.66 1.06 -17.72
C LEU A 130 -7.60 0.50 -16.63
N GLU A 131 -8.26 -0.61 -16.92
CA GLU A 131 -9.14 -1.29 -15.96
C GLU A 131 -8.39 -1.67 -14.70
N PHE A 132 -7.20 -2.25 -14.83
CA PHE A 132 -6.36 -2.61 -13.70
C PHE A 132 -6.08 -1.41 -12.78
N TRP A 133 -5.57 -0.30 -13.32
CA TRP A 133 -5.22 0.87 -12.53
C TRP A 133 -6.44 1.58 -11.93
N LEU A 134 -7.49 1.77 -12.73
CA LEU A 134 -8.71 2.44 -12.27
C LEU A 134 -9.42 1.65 -11.17
N ARG A 135 -9.51 0.33 -11.33
CA ARG A 135 -10.07 -0.55 -10.29
C ARG A 135 -9.18 -0.56 -9.06
N SER A 136 -7.85 -0.61 -9.21
CA SER A 136 -6.90 -0.55 -8.07
C SER A 136 -7.07 0.74 -7.26
N ILE A 137 -7.15 1.90 -7.93
CA ILE A 137 -7.45 3.17 -7.26
C ILE A 137 -8.84 3.12 -6.62
N CYS A 138 -9.85 2.59 -7.30
CA CYS A 138 -11.22 2.50 -6.78
C CYS A 138 -11.33 1.62 -5.52
N LEU A 139 -10.48 0.60 -5.39
CA LEU A 139 -10.46 -0.30 -4.25
C LEU A 139 -9.87 0.35 -2.99
N HIS A 140 -8.85 1.20 -3.16
CA HIS A 140 -8.14 1.81 -2.03
C HIS A 140 -8.54 3.26 -1.74
N ALA A 141 -8.93 4.00 -2.77
CA ALA A 141 -9.29 5.41 -2.74
C ALA A 141 -10.52 5.73 -3.61
N PRO A 142 -11.68 5.05 -3.43
CA PRO A 142 -12.90 5.27 -4.21
C PRO A 142 -13.38 6.74 -4.21
N GLY A 143 -13.07 7.48 -3.14
CA GLY A 143 -13.42 8.88 -2.97
C GLY A 143 -12.40 9.85 -3.54
N ALA A 144 -11.29 9.41 -4.13
CA ALA A 144 -10.27 10.31 -4.67
C ALA A 144 -10.58 10.74 -6.13
N PRO A 145 -10.28 11.99 -6.52
CA PRO A 145 -10.38 12.40 -7.91
C PRO A 145 -9.32 11.68 -8.78
N VAL A 146 -9.75 11.20 -9.95
CA VAL A 146 -8.88 10.53 -10.92
C VAL A 146 -8.89 11.25 -12.25
N PHE A 147 -7.73 11.53 -12.82
CA PHE A 147 -7.55 12.19 -14.11
C PHE A 147 -6.99 11.19 -15.12
N LEU A 148 -7.67 11.01 -16.24
CA LEU A 148 -7.16 10.20 -17.36
C LEU A 148 -6.25 11.07 -18.23
N ILE A 149 -4.99 10.68 -18.39
CA ILE A 149 -4.00 11.43 -19.15
C ILE A 149 -3.60 10.65 -20.41
N GLY A 150 -4.01 11.16 -21.57
CA GLY A 150 -3.70 10.57 -22.87
C GLY A 150 -2.39 11.10 -23.41
N THR A 151 -1.34 10.28 -23.44
CA THR A 151 -0.02 10.64 -23.95
C THR A 151 0.11 10.39 -25.46
N PHE A 152 1.17 10.92 -26.06
CA PHE A 152 1.49 10.86 -27.49
C PHE A 152 0.50 11.62 -28.38
N TRP A 153 0.03 12.79 -27.92
CA TRP A 153 -0.83 13.66 -28.74
C TRP A 153 -0.12 14.22 -29.98
N ASP A 154 1.21 14.26 -29.99
CA ASP A 154 2.02 14.54 -31.18
C ASP A 154 1.76 13.54 -32.32
N LYS A 155 1.55 12.27 -31.98
CA LYS A 155 1.33 11.17 -32.95
C LYS A 155 -0.14 10.83 -33.18
N CYS A 156 -0.98 11.01 -32.17
CA CYS A 156 -2.39 10.66 -32.21
C CYS A 156 -3.25 11.93 -32.29
N LYS A 157 -3.59 12.37 -33.51
CA LYS A 157 -4.43 13.56 -33.73
C LYS A 157 -5.93 13.27 -33.68
N ASP A 158 -6.35 12.02 -33.87
CA ASP A 158 -7.76 11.64 -33.78
C ASP A 158 -8.17 11.36 -32.32
N LEU A 159 -8.42 12.45 -31.58
CA LEU A 159 -8.87 12.37 -30.19
C LEU A 159 -10.31 11.81 -30.07
N TYR A 160 -11.13 11.95 -31.11
CA TYR A 160 -12.50 11.43 -31.12
C TYR A 160 -12.53 9.90 -31.21
N ALA A 161 -11.62 9.28 -31.96
CA ALA A 161 -11.48 7.83 -31.97
C ALA A 161 -11.09 7.29 -30.58
N VAL A 162 -10.15 7.95 -29.90
CA VAL A 162 -9.76 7.62 -28.52
C VAL A 162 -10.97 7.72 -27.59
N GLU A 163 -11.69 8.85 -27.62
CA GLU A 163 -12.89 9.07 -26.80
C GLU A 163 -13.97 8.00 -27.05
N SER A 164 -14.24 7.68 -28.32
CA SER A 164 -15.22 6.66 -28.70
C SER A 164 -14.88 5.28 -28.14
N ILE A 165 -13.60 4.90 -28.14
CA ILE A 165 -13.13 3.65 -27.52
C ILE A 165 -13.37 3.66 -26.01
N LEU A 166 -13.02 4.74 -25.32
CA LEU A 166 -13.19 4.85 -23.87
C LEU A 166 -14.68 4.78 -23.46
N GLN A 167 -15.54 5.48 -24.19
CA GLN A 167 -16.99 5.47 -23.96
C GLN A 167 -17.61 4.10 -24.23
N LYS A 168 -17.30 3.48 -25.38
CA LYS A 168 -17.86 2.18 -25.78
C LYS A 168 -17.51 1.07 -24.80
N ASN A 169 -16.33 1.15 -24.17
CA ASN A 169 -15.87 0.18 -23.18
C ASN A 169 -16.14 0.61 -21.73
N GLU A 170 -16.97 1.65 -21.55
CA GLU A 170 -17.46 2.10 -20.25
C GLU A 170 -16.34 2.39 -19.23
N VAL A 171 -15.18 2.88 -19.70
CA VAL A 171 -14.01 3.15 -18.84
C VAL A 171 -14.35 4.07 -17.68
N MET A 172 -15.26 5.01 -17.92
CA MET A 172 -15.74 5.97 -16.92
C MET A 172 -16.51 5.34 -15.76
N LYS A 173 -16.98 4.09 -15.89
CA LYS A 173 -17.64 3.34 -14.82
C LYS A 173 -16.65 2.57 -13.94
N MET A 174 -15.38 2.46 -14.33
CA MET A 174 -14.37 1.71 -13.57
C MET A 174 -13.94 2.43 -12.28
N HIS A 175 -14.17 3.74 -12.19
CA HIS A 175 -13.94 4.54 -10.99
C HIS A 175 -15.01 5.65 -10.89
N PRO A 176 -15.65 5.85 -9.72
CA PRO A 176 -16.81 6.75 -9.60
C PRO A 176 -16.46 8.25 -9.72
N ARG A 177 -15.21 8.65 -9.45
CA ARG A 177 -14.75 10.05 -9.48
C ARG A 177 -13.72 10.36 -10.57
N ILE A 178 -13.91 9.86 -11.80
CA ILE A 178 -13.07 10.29 -12.92
C ILE A 178 -13.47 11.71 -13.33
N ILE A 179 -12.48 12.62 -13.34
CA ILE A 179 -12.65 14.01 -13.72
C ILE A 179 -12.45 14.14 -15.23
N THR A 180 -13.49 14.59 -15.93
CA THR A 180 -13.47 14.76 -17.38
C THR A 180 -13.01 16.14 -17.82
N ASN A 181 -12.36 16.20 -18.97
CA ASN A 181 -11.98 17.44 -19.62
C ASN A 181 -13.18 18.07 -20.34
N LYS A 182 -13.96 18.84 -19.58
CA LYS A 182 -15.20 19.47 -20.08
C LYS A 182 -14.95 20.54 -21.14
N GLU A 183 -13.80 21.21 -21.11
CA GLU A 183 -13.46 22.29 -22.04
C GLU A 183 -13.27 21.75 -23.45
N ASP A 184 -12.59 20.61 -23.58
CA ASP A 184 -12.37 19.92 -24.85
C ASP A 184 -13.45 18.86 -25.18
N GLN A 185 -14.46 18.70 -24.32
CA GLN A 185 -15.51 17.67 -24.42
C GLN A 185 -14.95 16.23 -24.51
N LEU A 186 -13.87 15.97 -23.76
CA LEU A 186 -13.20 14.67 -23.70
C LEU A 186 -13.30 14.07 -22.29
N SER A 187 -13.31 12.74 -22.21
CA SER A 187 -13.22 12.00 -20.95
C SER A 187 -11.80 11.97 -20.36
N PHE A 188 -10.81 12.47 -21.11
CA PHE A 188 -9.39 12.47 -20.76
C PHE A 188 -8.70 13.79 -21.16
N TYR A 189 -7.49 14.01 -20.65
CA TYR A 189 -6.66 15.15 -20.96
C TYR A 189 -5.50 14.74 -21.88
N PRO A 190 -5.45 15.20 -23.14
CA PRO A 190 -4.35 14.88 -24.05
C PRO A 190 -3.09 15.67 -23.67
N VAL A 191 -1.92 15.05 -23.80
CA VAL A 191 -0.62 15.71 -23.64
C VAL A 191 0.31 15.37 -24.81
N ASN A 192 0.96 16.40 -25.33
CA ASN A 192 2.00 16.26 -26.35
C ASN A 192 3.34 16.00 -25.64
N ASN A 193 3.94 14.85 -25.91
CA ASN A 193 5.16 14.42 -25.21
C ASN A 193 6.42 15.17 -25.70
N VAL A 194 6.34 15.90 -26.81
CA VAL A 194 7.47 16.63 -27.40
C VAL A 194 7.43 18.10 -27.02
N SER A 195 6.30 18.77 -27.25
CA SER A 195 6.15 20.21 -26.92
C SER A 195 5.75 20.47 -25.48
N GLY A 196 5.13 19.50 -24.81
CA GLY A 196 4.50 19.69 -23.50
C GLY A 196 3.09 20.28 -23.57
N ASP A 197 2.53 20.51 -24.76
CA ASP A 197 1.18 21.05 -24.91
C ASP A 197 0.16 20.16 -24.18
N GLY A 198 -0.79 20.81 -23.49
CA GLY A 198 -1.78 20.14 -22.65
C GLY A 198 -1.35 19.97 -21.18
N ALA A 199 -0.05 20.05 -20.85
CA ALA A 199 0.43 19.93 -19.47
C ALA A 199 -0.12 21.03 -18.55
N ASP A 200 -0.21 22.28 -19.02
CA ASP A 200 -0.76 23.40 -18.25
C ASP A 200 -2.28 23.25 -18.03
N SER A 201 -3.01 22.69 -19.00
CA SER A 201 -4.44 22.38 -18.86
C SER A 201 -4.66 21.30 -17.79
N ILE A 202 -3.87 20.22 -17.82
CA ILE A 202 -3.89 19.17 -16.80
C ILE A 202 -3.61 19.77 -15.42
N ARG A 203 -2.59 20.62 -15.31
CA ARG A 203 -2.20 21.26 -14.06
C ARG A 203 -3.36 22.10 -13.50
N THR A 204 -3.92 22.99 -14.32
CA THR A 204 -5.05 23.85 -13.96
C THR A 204 -6.28 23.03 -13.53
N ALA A 205 -6.57 21.93 -14.22
CA ALA A 205 -7.67 21.05 -13.90
C ALA A 205 -7.48 20.37 -12.53
N ILE A 206 -6.28 19.87 -12.24
CA ILE A 206 -5.94 19.26 -10.95
C ILE A 206 -6.11 20.28 -9.83
N GLU A 207 -5.55 21.47 -9.98
CA GLU A 207 -5.67 22.53 -8.96
C GLU A 207 -7.11 22.89 -8.66
N LYS A 208 -7.92 23.13 -9.71
CA LYS A 208 -9.31 23.53 -9.57
C LYS A 208 -10.15 22.48 -8.85
N VAL A 209 -9.83 21.20 -9.03
CA VAL A 209 -10.50 20.09 -8.32
C VAL A 209 -10.00 19.99 -6.89
N VAL A 210 -8.68 19.94 -6.69
CA VAL A 210 -8.07 19.78 -5.36
C VAL A 210 -8.43 20.94 -4.44
N GLN A 211 -8.45 22.18 -4.95
CA GLN A 211 -8.89 23.36 -4.20
C GLN A 211 -10.35 23.25 -3.70
N ARG A 212 -11.18 22.35 -4.24
CA ARG A 212 -12.56 22.14 -3.80
C ARG A 212 -12.71 20.93 -2.86
N GLU A 213 -11.66 20.14 -2.69
CA GLU A 213 -11.72 18.98 -1.81
C GLU A 213 -11.84 19.43 -0.34
N SER A 214 -12.69 18.75 0.41
CA SER A 214 -13.01 19.15 1.79
C SER A 214 -11.81 19.12 2.72
N TYR A 215 -10.87 18.19 2.49
CA TYR A 215 -9.68 18.03 3.32
C TYR A 215 -8.67 19.19 3.18
N ILE A 216 -8.73 19.98 2.10
CA ILE A 216 -7.89 21.18 1.92
C ILE A 216 -8.35 22.32 2.83
N HIS A 217 -9.64 22.36 3.17
CA HIS A 217 -10.24 23.42 3.99
C HIS A 217 -10.42 23.01 5.46
N GLU A 218 -9.94 21.83 5.83
CA GLU A 218 -10.03 21.31 7.20
C GLU A 218 -9.11 22.14 8.11
N ARG A 219 -9.66 22.64 9.22
CA ARG A 219 -8.87 23.42 10.18
C ARG A 219 -7.98 22.48 10.99
N VAL A 220 -6.68 22.68 10.90
CA VAL A 220 -5.66 21.91 11.64
C VAL A 220 -5.03 22.78 12.73
N PRO A 221 -4.76 22.25 13.93
CA PRO A 221 -4.01 22.96 14.96
C PRO A 221 -2.62 23.40 14.46
N ILE A 222 -2.24 24.66 14.69
CA ILE A 222 -0.96 25.19 14.20
C ILE A 222 0.25 24.50 14.83
N ASN A 223 0.11 24.01 16.06
CA ASN A 223 1.14 23.23 16.73
C ASN A 223 1.39 21.88 16.04
N TRP A 224 0.38 21.26 15.43
CA TRP A 224 0.57 20.03 14.65
C TRP A 224 1.42 20.29 13.41
N VAL A 225 1.16 21.39 12.70
CA VAL A 225 1.94 21.77 11.51
C VAL A 225 3.38 22.10 11.88
N ASN A 226 3.59 22.87 12.95
CA ASN A 226 4.95 23.18 13.43
C ASN A 226 5.71 21.93 13.88
N CYS A 227 5.03 21.00 14.56
CA CYS A 227 5.59 19.71 14.94
C CYS A 227 6.01 18.92 13.70
N LEU A 228 5.16 18.86 12.67
CA LEU A 228 5.49 18.17 11.42
C LEU A 228 6.68 18.83 10.69
N ASP A 229 6.69 20.16 10.57
CA ASP A 229 7.82 20.88 9.97
C ASP A 229 9.14 20.56 10.69
N SER A 230 9.11 20.43 12.03
CA SER A 230 10.27 20.04 12.82
C SER A 230 10.67 18.57 12.61
N MET A 231 9.70 17.66 12.48
CA MET A 231 9.96 16.25 12.17
C MET A 231 10.60 16.07 10.78
N LEU A 232 10.25 16.95 9.84
CA LEU A 232 10.71 16.90 8.45
C LEU A 232 11.94 17.81 8.18
N GLU A 233 12.51 18.45 9.21
CA GLU A 233 13.63 19.39 9.05
C GLU A 233 14.90 18.70 8.53
N ASP A 234 15.15 17.47 8.99
CA ASP A 234 16.29 16.67 8.56
C ASP A 234 15.92 15.76 7.38
N GLU A 235 16.17 16.22 6.16
CA GLU A 235 15.92 15.47 4.92
C GLU A 235 16.79 14.20 4.78
N THR A 236 17.79 14.01 5.64
CA THR A 236 18.64 12.79 5.60
C THR A 236 18.00 11.62 6.33
N LYS A 237 17.03 11.88 7.22
CA LYS A 237 16.31 10.83 7.94
C LYS A 237 15.15 10.30 7.10
N SER A 238 14.97 8.98 7.14
CA SER A 238 13.85 8.31 6.49
C SER A 238 12.70 7.98 7.44
N PHE A 239 13.00 7.89 8.73
CA PHE A 239 12.05 7.60 9.80
C PHE A 239 12.49 8.27 11.10
N LEU A 240 11.59 8.32 12.07
CA LEU A 240 11.80 8.79 13.43
C LEU A 240 11.26 7.77 14.42
N ASP A 241 11.97 7.59 15.53
CA ASP A 241 11.47 6.80 16.65
C ASP A 241 10.35 7.54 17.37
N ARG A 242 9.44 6.76 17.97
CA ARG A 242 8.30 7.29 18.69
C ARG A 242 8.69 8.21 19.83
N SER A 243 9.77 7.90 20.56
CA SER A 243 10.28 8.78 21.62
C SER A 243 10.73 10.13 21.07
N GLU A 244 11.43 10.16 19.93
CA GLU A 244 11.85 11.42 19.28
C GLU A 244 10.62 12.24 18.86
N VAL A 245 9.61 11.59 18.28
CA VAL A 245 8.37 12.26 17.88
C VAL A 245 7.60 12.81 19.09
N ASP A 246 7.52 12.06 20.19
CA ASP A 246 6.82 12.51 21.40
C ASP A 246 7.56 13.66 22.10
N GLU A 247 8.90 13.70 22.06
CA GLU A 247 9.71 14.83 22.53
C GLU A 247 9.44 16.10 21.71
N ILE A 248 9.48 16.00 20.37
CA ILE A 248 9.15 17.11 19.46
C ILE A 248 7.70 17.57 19.70
N ALA A 249 6.76 16.62 19.80
CA ALA A 249 5.36 16.91 20.06
C ALA A 249 5.18 17.68 21.38
N ALA A 250 5.90 17.29 22.44
CA ALA A 250 5.86 17.97 23.73
C ALA A 250 6.40 19.42 23.64
N ASP A 251 7.49 19.65 22.89
CA ASP A 251 8.08 20.98 22.67
C ASP A 251 7.10 21.94 21.99
N PHE A 252 6.23 21.43 21.11
CA PHE A 252 5.16 22.21 20.46
C PHE A 252 3.82 22.17 21.20
N GLY A 253 3.73 21.51 22.36
CA GLY A 253 2.50 21.41 23.15
C GLY A 253 1.40 20.58 22.48
N VAL A 254 1.78 19.53 21.74
CA VAL A 254 0.86 18.56 21.15
C VAL A 254 0.58 17.46 22.17
N HIS A 255 -0.67 17.36 22.62
CA HIS A 255 -1.08 16.35 23.63
C HIS A 255 -1.65 15.06 23.03
N ASP A 256 -2.04 15.09 21.75
CA ASP A 256 -2.69 13.96 21.06
C ASP A 256 -1.88 13.59 19.80
N THR A 257 -0.67 13.06 20.03
CA THR A 257 0.29 12.72 18.96
C THR A 257 -0.29 11.68 18.00
N ASP A 258 -1.00 10.66 18.50
CA ASP A 258 -1.54 9.58 17.65
C ASP A 258 -2.58 10.08 16.64
N LYS A 259 -3.45 11.01 17.07
CA LYS A 259 -4.42 11.64 16.18
C LYS A 259 -3.76 12.55 15.15
N MET A 260 -2.73 13.30 15.54
CA MET A 260 -1.93 14.11 14.63
C MET A 260 -1.25 13.25 13.56
N LEU A 261 -0.57 12.17 13.98
CA LEU A 261 0.14 11.26 13.08
C LEU A 261 -0.83 10.58 12.11
N SER A 262 -1.99 10.14 12.61
CA SER A 262 -3.04 9.53 11.79
C SER A 262 -3.62 10.52 10.78
N TYR A 263 -3.74 11.81 11.14
CA TYR A 263 -4.17 12.86 10.23
C TYR A 263 -3.17 13.07 9.09
N PHE A 264 -1.88 13.20 9.40
CA PHE A 264 -0.83 13.39 8.38
C PHE A 264 -0.57 12.12 7.55
N HIS A 265 -0.81 10.94 8.13
CA HIS A 265 -0.83 9.68 7.39
C HIS A 265 -1.96 9.64 6.35
N ALA A 266 -3.17 10.04 6.73
CA ALA A 266 -4.30 10.09 5.81
C ALA A 266 -4.07 11.08 4.64
N LEU A 267 -3.29 12.14 4.87
CA LEU A 267 -2.85 13.09 3.83
C LEU A 267 -1.68 12.57 2.97
N GLY A 268 -1.05 11.46 3.36
CA GLY A 268 0.13 10.91 2.66
C GLY A 268 1.42 11.72 2.88
N MET A 269 1.47 12.55 3.92
CA MET A 269 2.68 13.32 4.26
C MET A 269 3.72 12.48 5.01
N ILE A 270 3.25 11.51 5.79
CA ILE A 270 4.04 10.52 6.52
C ILE A 270 3.35 9.16 6.46
N LEU A 271 4.01 8.08 6.87
CA LEU A 271 3.38 6.79 7.11
C LEU A 271 3.43 6.46 8.60
N TYR A 272 2.25 6.16 9.15
CA TYR A 272 2.09 5.79 10.56
C TYR A 272 1.11 4.63 10.68
N PHE A 273 1.54 3.55 11.31
CA PHE A 273 0.78 2.30 11.41
C PHE A 273 0.47 1.99 12.89
N PRO A 274 -0.71 2.39 13.42
CA PRO A 274 -1.03 2.22 14.84
C PRO A 274 -1.49 0.80 15.23
N ALA A 275 -1.31 -0.19 14.34
CA ALA A 275 -1.97 -1.49 14.46
C ALA A 275 -1.41 -2.41 15.56
N THR A 276 -0.13 -2.24 15.91
CA THR A 276 0.60 -3.04 16.89
C THR A 276 1.56 -2.14 17.67
N GLU A 277 2.05 -2.62 18.82
CA GLU A 277 3.05 -1.86 19.59
C GLU A 277 4.36 -1.69 18.83
N GLU A 278 4.78 -2.68 18.04
CA GLU A 278 6.00 -2.60 17.23
C GLU A 278 5.88 -1.53 16.15
N LEU A 279 4.77 -1.52 15.41
CA LEU A 279 4.55 -0.54 14.35
C LEU A 279 4.37 0.89 14.85
N ARG A 280 3.94 1.06 16.11
CA ARG A 280 3.82 2.39 16.73
C ARG A 280 5.17 3.02 17.07
N LYS A 281 6.26 2.24 17.11
CA LYS A 281 7.59 2.72 17.46
C LYS A 281 8.22 3.58 16.37
N ILE A 282 7.81 3.43 15.12
CA ILE A 282 8.47 4.09 13.99
C ILE A 282 7.47 4.91 13.19
N ILE A 283 7.81 6.17 12.96
CA ILE A 283 7.08 7.09 12.09
C ILE A 283 7.92 7.32 10.85
N ILE A 284 7.36 7.01 9.68
CA ILE A 284 8.12 7.04 8.44
C ILE A 284 7.84 8.35 7.73
N ILE A 285 8.88 9.16 7.61
CA ILE A 285 8.83 10.49 7.01
C ILE A 285 9.22 10.48 5.54
N ASN A 286 9.91 9.41 5.10
CA ASN A 286 10.20 9.14 3.69
C ASN A 286 9.69 7.75 3.28
N PRO A 287 8.51 7.65 2.64
CA PRO A 287 7.93 6.41 2.13
C PRO A 287 8.85 5.57 1.22
N GLN A 288 9.81 6.19 0.52
CA GLN A 288 10.78 5.48 -0.30
C GLN A 288 11.53 4.40 0.49
N TRP A 289 11.81 4.65 1.77
CA TRP A 289 12.53 3.72 2.64
C TRP A 289 11.80 2.37 2.81
N ILE A 290 10.47 2.38 2.98
CA ILE A 290 9.69 1.13 3.03
C ILE A 290 9.76 0.42 1.70
N LEU A 291 9.59 1.16 0.60
CA LEU A 291 9.59 0.55 -0.72
C LEU A 291 10.95 -0.09 -1.02
N ASP A 292 12.05 0.58 -0.70
CA ASP A 292 13.40 0.05 -0.85
C ASP A 292 13.54 -1.23 -0.02
N ALA A 293 13.14 -1.22 1.25
CA ALA A 293 13.21 -2.39 2.12
C ALA A 293 12.37 -3.57 1.59
N ILE A 294 11.10 -3.35 1.25
CA ILE A 294 10.22 -4.40 0.73
C ILE A 294 10.73 -4.92 -0.63
N SER A 295 11.30 -4.05 -1.48
CA SER A 295 11.84 -4.44 -2.79
C SER A 295 13.08 -5.35 -2.71
N LEU A 296 13.72 -5.45 -1.55
CA LEU A 296 14.79 -6.43 -1.33
C LEU A 296 14.23 -7.86 -1.24
N VAL A 297 12.99 -8.02 -0.79
CA VAL A 297 12.31 -9.30 -0.62
C VAL A 297 11.35 -9.59 -1.78
N ILE A 298 10.43 -8.68 -2.07
CA ILE A 298 9.40 -8.80 -3.10
C ILE A 298 9.92 -8.14 -4.38
N ARG A 299 10.42 -8.93 -5.33
CA ARG A 299 11.01 -8.42 -6.57
C ARG A 299 10.96 -9.38 -7.74
N ASP A 300 11.09 -8.80 -8.93
CA ASP A 300 11.35 -9.56 -10.15
C ASP A 300 12.86 -9.66 -10.37
N ARG A 301 13.41 -10.88 -10.43
CA ARG A 301 14.86 -11.12 -10.57
C ARG A 301 15.39 -10.75 -11.94
N ASP A 302 14.59 -10.94 -12.98
CA ASP A 302 15.00 -10.68 -14.36
C ASP A 302 15.06 -9.17 -14.62
N LEU A 303 14.14 -8.42 -14.01
CA LEU A 303 14.10 -6.96 -14.12
C LEU A 303 15.02 -6.26 -13.13
N HIS A 304 15.27 -6.83 -11.94
CA HIS A 304 16.06 -6.22 -10.88
C HIS A 304 17.01 -7.21 -10.20
N PRO A 305 18.16 -7.53 -10.82
CA PRO A 305 19.14 -8.41 -10.21
C PRO A 305 19.68 -7.83 -8.90
N LEU A 306 19.88 -8.70 -7.89
CA LEU A 306 20.60 -8.37 -6.67
C LEU A 306 22.08 -8.69 -6.85
N ASN A 307 22.93 -7.68 -6.72
CA ASN A 307 24.38 -7.86 -6.68
C ASN A 307 24.85 -8.14 -5.25
N LEU A 308 24.26 -9.16 -4.61
CA LEU A 308 24.63 -9.61 -3.26
C LEU A 308 25.25 -11.01 -3.35
N ASP A 309 26.37 -11.18 -2.66
CA ASP A 309 27.06 -12.47 -2.58
C ASP A 309 26.56 -13.25 -1.37
N PHE A 310 25.47 -14.01 -1.57
CA PHE A 310 24.87 -14.86 -0.55
C PHE A 310 25.76 -16.07 -0.17
N ASP A 311 26.67 -16.48 -1.05
CA ASP A 311 27.59 -17.59 -0.80
C ASP A 311 28.60 -17.23 0.30
N ASN A 312 29.18 -16.03 0.23
CA ASN A 312 30.16 -15.57 1.21
C ASN A 312 29.60 -15.42 2.64
N VAL A 313 28.29 -15.22 2.79
CA VAL A 313 27.62 -15.09 4.09
C VAL A 313 26.89 -16.35 4.53
N GLY A 314 26.98 -17.44 3.75
CA GLY A 314 26.36 -18.72 4.09
C GLY A 314 24.83 -18.73 3.98
N LEU A 315 24.23 -17.80 3.23
CA LEU A 315 22.78 -17.64 3.05
C LEU A 315 22.32 -18.03 1.64
N LYS A 316 23.12 -18.83 0.93
CA LYS A 316 22.79 -19.29 -0.42
C LYS A 316 21.46 -20.04 -0.44
N ASP A 317 21.34 -21.04 0.44
CA ASP A 317 20.17 -21.90 0.53
C ASP A 317 18.93 -21.10 0.94
N ASP A 318 19.05 -20.20 1.93
CA ASP A 318 17.96 -19.28 2.32
C ASP A 318 17.50 -18.38 1.17
N SER A 319 18.47 -17.84 0.41
CA SER A 319 18.14 -17.00 -0.74
C SER A 319 17.42 -17.79 -1.83
N GLU A 320 17.80 -19.04 -2.06
CA GLU A 320 17.13 -19.94 -3.00
C GLU A 320 15.71 -20.27 -2.52
N GLN A 321 15.54 -20.56 -1.22
CA GLN A 321 14.23 -20.77 -0.60
C GLN A 321 13.29 -19.57 -0.83
N LEU A 322 13.77 -18.34 -0.65
CA LEU A 322 12.95 -17.15 -0.90
C LEU A 322 12.61 -16.99 -2.38
N PHE A 323 13.60 -17.05 -3.26
CA PHE A 323 13.42 -16.69 -4.66
C PHE A 323 12.81 -17.79 -5.53
N VAL A 324 12.81 -19.04 -5.07
CA VAL A 324 12.22 -20.19 -5.78
C VAL A 324 10.92 -20.64 -5.11
N HIS A 325 10.93 -20.76 -3.78
CA HIS A 325 9.82 -21.33 -3.00
C HIS A 325 9.00 -20.27 -2.26
N GLY A 326 9.42 -19.00 -2.27
CA GLY A 326 8.75 -17.93 -1.55
C GLY A 326 8.91 -18.01 -0.03
N ILE A 327 9.93 -18.70 0.49
CA ILE A 327 10.13 -18.87 1.94
C ILE A 327 11.34 -18.03 2.38
N ALA A 328 11.11 -17.00 3.19
CA ALA A 328 12.15 -16.17 3.79
C ALA A 328 12.46 -16.63 5.22
N SER A 329 13.71 -16.96 5.53
CA SER A 329 14.17 -17.14 6.91
C SER A 329 14.44 -15.79 7.58
N ARG A 330 14.34 -15.75 8.92
CA ARG A 330 14.68 -14.57 9.71
C ARG A 330 16.13 -14.12 9.47
N ASP A 331 17.07 -15.06 9.41
CA ASP A 331 18.50 -14.77 9.17
C ASP A 331 18.72 -14.06 7.82
N LEU A 332 18.00 -14.49 6.77
CA LEU A 332 18.04 -13.83 5.46
C LEU A 332 17.44 -12.42 5.52
N LEU A 333 16.32 -12.23 6.23
CA LEU A 333 15.70 -10.92 6.38
C LEU A 333 16.60 -9.95 7.15
N GLU A 334 17.28 -10.41 8.19
CA GLU A 334 18.27 -9.62 8.93
C GLU A 334 19.46 -9.22 8.05
N PHE A 335 19.90 -10.11 7.16
CA PHE A 335 20.94 -9.78 6.18
C PHE A 335 20.46 -8.75 5.15
N LEU A 336 19.28 -8.96 4.54
CA LEU A 336 18.74 -8.08 3.52
C LEU A 336 18.44 -6.68 4.08
N TRP A 337 17.90 -6.60 5.30
CA TRP A 337 17.52 -5.34 5.95
C TRP A 337 18.56 -4.83 6.94
N LYS A 338 19.80 -5.33 6.88
CA LYS A 338 20.88 -4.87 7.76
C LYS A 338 21.08 -3.36 7.72
N SER A 339 20.88 -2.73 6.56
CA SER A 339 21.00 -1.28 6.38
C SER A 339 19.88 -0.49 7.03
N THR A 340 18.73 -1.12 7.32
CA THR A 340 17.59 -0.46 7.93
C THR A 340 17.64 -0.52 9.45
N GLU A 341 18.26 -1.56 10.02
CA GLU A 341 18.28 -1.87 11.46
C GLU A 341 16.88 -2.06 12.09
N GLN A 342 15.82 -2.13 11.29
CA GLN A 342 14.41 -2.17 11.73
C GLN A 342 13.70 -3.44 11.25
N VAL A 343 14.34 -4.59 11.45
CA VAL A 343 13.86 -5.89 10.96
C VAL A 343 12.51 -6.25 11.59
N ASP A 344 12.37 -6.11 12.92
CA ASP A 344 11.12 -6.45 13.62
C ASP A 344 9.95 -5.60 13.15
N PHE A 345 10.16 -4.30 12.96
CA PHE A 345 9.16 -3.41 12.39
C PHE A 345 8.73 -3.85 10.99
N LEU A 346 9.69 -4.17 10.10
CA LEU A 346 9.40 -4.58 8.72
C LEU A 346 8.68 -5.93 8.67
N VAL A 347 9.11 -6.89 9.50
CA VAL A 347 8.44 -8.18 9.66
C VAL A 347 6.99 -7.98 10.11
N ASP A 348 6.76 -7.20 11.17
CA ASP A 348 5.41 -6.97 11.70
C ASP A 348 4.54 -6.20 10.69
N LEU A 349 5.11 -5.24 9.96
CA LEU A 349 4.42 -4.50 8.89
C LEU A 349 3.97 -5.46 7.79
N MET A 350 4.88 -6.29 7.29
CA MET A 350 4.59 -7.24 6.21
C MET A 350 3.61 -8.34 6.65
N GLN A 351 3.67 -8.79 7.91
CA GLN A 351 2.67 -9.72 8.46
C GLN A 351 1.29 -9.06 8.57
N LYS A 352 1.22 -7.86 9.15
CA LYS A 352 -0.05 -7.15 9.38
C LYS A 352 -0.76 -6.81 8.07
N THR A 353 0.01 -6.51 7.03
CA THR A 353 -0.44 -6.19 5.67
C THR A 353 -0.68 -7.45 4.80
N LEU A 354 -0.50 -8.63 5.38
CA LEU A 354 -0.66 -9.95 4.78
C LEU A 354 0.26 -10.21 3.59
N LEU A 355 1.37 -9.48 3.47
CA LEU A 355 2.44 -9.77 2.53
C LEU A 355 3.25 -10.99 2.97
N PHE A 356 3.36 -11.19 4.29
CA PHE A 356 3.96 -12.36 4.92
C PHE A 356 2.91 -13.24 5.61
N SER A 357 3.27 -14.51 5.78
CA SER A 357 2.54 -15.47 6.60
C SER A 357 3.52 -16.37 7.32
N VAL A 358 3.26 -16.66 8.59
CA VAL A 358 4.18 -17.47 9.41
C VAL A 358 4.31 -18.86 8.80
N TRP A 359 5.56 -19.29 8.57
CA TRP A 359 5.89 -20.60 8.04
C TRP A 359 6.42 -21.51 9.16
N ARG A 360 5.80 -22.67 9.36
CA ARG A 360 6.18 -23.63 10.43
C ARG A 360 6.41 -25.07 9.94
N PHE A 361 6.51 -25.27 8.63
CA PHE A 361 6.70 -26.61 8.07
C PHE A 361 8.20 -26.89 8.00
N ASN A 362 8.62 -28.04 8.53
CA ASN A 362 10.00 -28.53 8.46
C ASN A 362 11.08 -27.54 8.97
N THR A 363 10.72 -26.58 9.81
CA THR A 363 11.69 -25.64 10.39
C THR A 363 12.28 -26.22 11.68
N ALA A 364 13.59 -26.43 11.71
CA ALA A 364 14.34 -26.88 12.88
C ALA A 364 14.51 -25.75 13.92
N ASN A 365 13.40 -25.13 14.33
CA ASN A 365 13.31 -23.94 15.20
C ASN A 365 13.77 -22.59 14.61
N GLN A 366 13.98 -22.49 13.29
CA GLN A 366 14.18 -21.19 12.64
C GLN A 366 12.85 -20.50 12.37
N GLU A 367 12.79 -19.21 12.67
CA GLU A 367 11.67 -18.35 12.34
C GLU A 367 11.67 -18.08 10.83
N SER A 368 10.61 -18.48 10.14
CA SER A 368 10.48 -18.35 8.68
C SER A 368 9.11 -17.84 8.28
N TYR A 369 9.04 -17.26 7.09
CA TYR A 369 7.88 -16.58 6.55
C TYR A 369 7.63 -16.97 5.10
N LEU A 370 6.39 -17.31 4.78
CA LEU A 370 5.92 -17.41 3.41
C LEU A 370 5.66 -16.01 2.84
N VAL A 371 6.18 -15.77 1.63
CA VAL A 371 6.02 -14.59 0.80
C VAL A 371 5.28 -15.01 -0.48
N PRO A 372 3.93 -15.06 -0.48
CA PRO A 372 3.19 -15.72 -1.56
C PRO A 372 3.39 -15.07 -2.95
N SER A 373 3.71 -13.77 -3.01
CA SER A 373 4.01 -13.07 -4.26
C SER A 373 5.30 -13.55 -4.93
N MET A 374 6.19 -14.21 -4.18
CA MET A 374 7.46 -14.77 -4.67
C MET A 374 7.33 -16.23 -5.12
N LEU A 375 6.19 -16.87 -4.93
CA LEU A 375 5.94 -18.24 -5.42
C LEU A 375 6.23 -18.34 -6.92
N SER A 376 6.71 -19.48 -7.37
CA SER A 376 6.93 -19.72 -8.80
C SER A 376 5.59 -19.96 -9.54
N LYS A 377 5.61 -19.78 -10.87
CA LYS A 377 4.46 -20.14 -11.74
C LYS A 377 4.34 -21.64 -11.97
N VAL A 378 5.44 -22.38 -11.82
CA VAL A 378 5.51 -23.82 -12.13
C VAL A 378 5.68 -24.59 -10.84
N THR A 379 4.66 -25.33 -10.45
CA THR A 379 4.86 -26.46 -9.54
C THR A 379 5.39 -27.63 -10.34
N SER A 380 6.68 -27.92 -10.19
CA SER A 380 7.30 -29.16 -10.72
C SER A 380 6.70 -30.44 -10.13
N GLU A 381 5.94 -30.32 -9.03
CA GLU A 381 5.40 -31.45 -8.26
C GLU A 381 3.87 -31.55 -8.26
N PHE A 382 3.14 -30.65 -8.92
CA PHE A 382 1.78 -30.98 -9.36
C PHE A 382 1.92 -31.86 -10.60
N VAL A 383 2.52 -33.03 -10.42
CA VAL A 383 2.08 -34.20 -11.14
C VAL A 383 0.60 -34.25 -10.80
N ASP A 384 -0.26 -33.91 -11.77
CA ASP A 384 -1.61 -34.48 -11.77
C ASP A 384 -1.36 -35.91 -11.35
N ASP A 385 -1.86 -36.32 -10.18
CA ASP A 385 -2.07 -37.73 -9.95
C ASP A 385 -2.81 -38.16 -11.23
N ASP A 386 -2.12 -38.79 -12.17
CA ASP A 386 -2.73 -39.36 -13.37
C ASP A 386 -3.70 -40.47 -12.91
N GLU A 387 -3.70 -40.82 -11.61
CA GLU A 387 -4.78 -41.51 -10.91
C GLU A 387 -6.09 -40.69 -10.79
N ASP A 388 -6.09 -39.36 -10.62
CA ASP A 388 -7.31 -38.53 -10.53
C ASP A 388 -8.02 -38.37 -11.89
N LYS A 389 -7.31 -38.60 -13.01
CA LYS A 389 -7.87 -38.61 -14.38
C LYS A 389 -8.12 -40.02 -14.92
N ALA A 390 -7.30 -41.02 -14.58
CA ALA A 390 -7.43 -42.39 -15.08
C ALA A 390 -8.31 -43.27 -14.18
N ASN A 391 -8.35 -42.99 -12.89
CA ASN A 391 -9.27 -43.60 -11.95
C ASN A 391 -10.33 -42.55 -11.63
N ASN A 392 -11.59 -42.88 -11.88
CA ASN A 392 -12.75 -42.08 -11.51
C ASN A 392 -12.93 -41.98 -9.96
N HIS A 393 -11.83 -41.92 -9.20
CA HIS A 393 -11.75 -41.73 -7.76
C HIS A 393 -11.87 -40.24 -7.44
N PHE A 394 -12.93 -39.61 -7.96
CA PHE A 394 -13.61 -38.61 -7.16
C PHE A 394 -13.83 -39.23 -5.78
N HIS A 395 -13.16 -38.74 -4.73
CA HIS A 395 -13.70 -38.96 -3.41
C HIS A 395 -15.11 -38.35 -3.45
N GLU A 396 -16.13 -39.20 -3.42
CA GLU A 396 -17.54 -38.81 -3.48
C GLU A 396 -17.91 -37.75 -2.42
N LYS A 397 -17.03 -37.56 -1.44
CA LYS A 397 -17.10 -36.64 -0.30
C LYS A 397 -16.50 -35.25 -0.56
N ASP A 398 -15.75 -35.03 -1.63
CA ASP A 398 -15.11 -33.73 -1.89
C ASP A 398 -16.12 -32.65 -2.27
N LEU A 399 -15.97 -31.49 -1.63
CA LEU A 399 -16.88 -30.37 -1.70
C LEU A 399 -16.28 -29.26 -2.57
N ARG A 400 -16.93 -28.95 -3.71
CA ARG A 400 -16.47 -27.88 -4.59
C ARG A 400 -16.99 -26.52 -4.14
N TRP A 401 -16.14 -25.51 -4.23
CA TRP A 401 -16.46 -24.13 -3.89
C TRP A 401 -15.86 -23.17 -4.91
N ARG A 402 -16.41 -21.96 -4.95
CA ARG A 402 -15.96 -20.87 -5.83
C ARG A 402 -16.31 -19.53 -5.22
N ILE A 403 -15.38 -18.59 -5.27
CA ILE A 403 -15.59 -17.19 -4.91
C ILE A 403 -15.61 -16.40 -6.22
N ASP A 404 -16.76 -15.81 -6.54
CA ASP A 404 -16.92 -14.95 -7.70
C ASP A 404 -16.71 -13.49 -7.29
N PHE A 405 -15.87 -12.78 -8.03
CA PHE A 405 -15.61 -11.35 -7.84
C PHE A 405 -16.22 -10.56 -9.00
N GLU A 406 -16.66 -9.32 -8.75
CA GLU A 406 -16.91 -8.39 -9.85
C GLU A 406 -15.60 -8.06 -10.58
N TYR A 407 -14.55 -7.82 -9.80
CA TYR A 407 -13.18 -7.65 -10.24
C TYR A 407 -12.29 -8.28 -9.16
N LEU A 408 -11.40 -9.21 -9.53
CA LEU A 408 -10.45 -9.82 -8.60
C LEU A 408 -9.19 -8.96 -8.51
N PRO A 409 -8.92 -8.29 -7.37
CA PRO A 409 -7.71 -7.50 -7.20
C PRO A 409 -6.47 -8.39 -7.11
N VAL A 410 -5.37 -7.91 -7.70
CA VAL A 410 -4.04 -8.51 -7.54
C VAL A 410 -3.67 -8.55 -6.06
N GLY A 411 -3.13 -9.67 -5.58
CA GLY A 411 -2.76 -9.85 -4.19
C GLY A 411 -3.82 -10.51 -3.31
N VAL A 412 -5.09 -10.66 -3.76
CA VAL A 412 -6.13 -11.35 -2.97
C VAL A 412 -5.87 -12.84 -2.88
N PHE A 413 -5.46 -13.46 -4.00
CA PHE A 413 -5.16 -14.90 -4.03
C PHE A 413 -3.96 -15.22 -3.13
N GLU A 414 -2.89 -14.45 -3.26
CA GLU A 414 -1.65 -14.53 -2.49
C GLU A 414 -1.93 -14.46 -0.98
N ARG A 415 -2.73 -13.48 -0.55
CA ARG A 415 -3.14 -13.32 0.85
C ARG A 415 -4.00 -14.47 1.34
N LEU A 416 -4.90 -14.98 0.49
CA LEU A 416 -5.73 -16.13 0.84
C LEU A 416 -4.87 -17.38 1.02
N VAL A 417 -3.91 -17.63 0.14
CA VAL A 417 -2.91 -18.70 0.29
C VAL A 417 -2.16 -18.55 1.62
N GLY A 418 -1.58 -17.38 1.88
CA GLY A 418 -0.81 -17.13 3.11
C GLY A 418 -1.61 -17.36 4.40
N LEU A 419 -2.85 -16.87 4.45
CA LEU A 419 -3.75 -17.09 5.58
C LEU A 419 -4.07 -18.57 5.78
N LEU A 420 -4.38 -19.31 4.70
CA LEU A 420 -4.67 -20.74 4.78
C LEU A 420 -3.44 -21.57 5.20
N VAL A 421 -2.25 -21.21 4.72
CA VAL A 421 -0.98 -21.82 5.16
C VAL A 421 -0.76 -21.58 6.65
N THR A 422 -1.00 -20.36 7.13
CA THR A 422 -0.91 -20.04 8.56
C THR A 422 -1.89 -20.86 9.41
N TYR A 423 -3.11 -21.10 8.89
CA TYR A 423 -4.08 -21.97 9.57
C TYR A 423 -3.60 -23.42 9.65
N GLY A 424 -3.08 -23.98 8.55
CA GLY A 424 -2.51 -25.33 8.55
C GLY A 424 -1.33 -25.46 9.51
N ALA A 425 -0.45 -24.47 9.54
CA ALA A 425 0.72 -24.41 10.41
C ALA A 425 0.40 -24.26 11.92
N LYS A 426 -0.81 -23.82 12.29
CA LYS A 426 -1.20 -23.65 13.70
C LYS A 426 -1.58 -24.96 14.41
N LYS A 427 -1.95 -26.01 13.67
CA LYS A 427 -2.29 -27.33 14.24
C LYS A 427 -1.13 -28.31 14.04
N ASN A 428 -0.19 -28.33 15.00
CA ASN A 428 0.89 -29.31 15.17
C ASN A 428 1.97 -29.41 14.07
N SER A 429 3.22 -29.62 14.50
CA SER A 429 4.43 -29.84 13.71
C SER A 429 4.46 -31.10 12.81
N LEU A 430 3.34 -31.81 12.69
CA LEU A 430 3.20 -33.07 11.93
C LEU A 430 2.29 -32.93 10.70
N THR A 431 1.81 -31.72 10.37
CA THR A 431 1.03 -31.49 9.14
C THR A 431 1.93 -31.58 7.92
N LYS A 432 1.45 -32.26 6.87
CA LYS A 432 2.16 -32.39 5.60
C LYS A 432 2.39 -31.01 4.97
N GLU A 433 3.56 -30.82 4.35
CA GLU A 433 3.92 -29.55 3.71
C GLU A 433 2.95 -29.21 2.57
N PRO A 434 2.51 -27.94 2.43
CA PRO A 434 1.62 -27.55 1.35
C PRO A 434 2.34 -27.49 0.01
N TYR A 435 1.60 -27.75 -1.07
CA TYR A 435 2.06 -27.53 -2.43
C TYR A 435 1.60 -26.16 -2.90
N LEU A 436 2.52 -25.25 -3.18
CA LEU A 436 2.22 -23.84 -3.44
C LEU A 436 2.71 -23.40 -4.83
N SER A 437 1.87 -22.62 -5.54
CA SER A 437 2.25 -21.87 -6.73
C SER A 437 1.41 -20.60 -6.86
N ARG A 438 1.79 -19.71 -7.79
CA ARG A 438 1.03 -18.48 -8.08
C ARG A 438 -0.39 -18.71 -8.56
N GLU A 439 -0.69 -19.87 -9.16
CA GLU A 439 -1.98 -20.10 -9.81
C GLU A 439 -2.80 -21.18 -9.12
N ARG A 440 -2.15 -22.16 -8.47
CA ARG A 440 -2.80 -23.29 -7.82
C ARG A 440 -2.04 -23.73 -6.57
N SER A 441 -2.76 -23.92 -5.47
CA SER A 441 -2.17 -24.37 -4.20
C SER A 441 -3.01 -25.48 -3.55
N LYS A 442 -2.36 -26.45 -2.92
CA LYS A 442 -2.96 -27.51 -2.09
C LYS A 442 -2.38 -27.40 -0.68
N ILE A 443 -3.23 -27.09 0.28
CA ILE A 443 -2.84 -26.81 1.67
C ILE A 443 -3.50 -27.84 2.58
N PHE A 444 -2.71 -28.48 3.44
CA PHE A 444 -3.19 -29.42 4.45
C PHE A 444 -3.49 -28.66 5.75
N VAL A 445 -4.65 -28.95 6.37
CA VAL A 445 -5.17 -28.22 7.53
C VAL A 445 -5.09 -29.05 8.82
N ASP A 446 -4.92 -30.37 8.71
CA ASP A 446 -4.69 -31.29 9.82
C ASP A 446 -3.93 -32.56 9.39
N HIS A 447 -3.74 -33.50 10.31
CA HIS A 447 -3.05 -34.78 10.08
C HIS A 447 -3.92 -35.86 9.43
N SER A 448 -5.22 -35.61 9.23
CA SER A 448 -6.20 -36.58 8.71
C SER A 448 -6.45 -36.44 7.21
N ASP A 449 -5.43 -35.96 6.47
CA ASP A 449 -5.52 -35.61 5.05
C ASP A 449 -6.63 -34.56 4.74
N THR A 450 -7.05 -33.75 5.72
CA THR A 450 -7.96 -32.64 5.44
C THR A 450 -7.20 -31.55 4.67
N TYR A 451 -7.50 -31.41 3.38
CA TYR A 451 -6.90 -30.39 2.51
C TYR A 451 -7.90 -29.37 1.97
N VAL A 452 -7.35 -28.22 1.57
CA VAL A 452 -7.94 -27.20 0.70
C VAL A 452 -7.13 -27.13 -0.59
N ILE A 453 -7.80 -27.26 -1.75
CA ILE A 453 -7.22 -26.92 -3.04
C ILE A 453 -7.85 -25.60 -3.48
N LEU A 454 -7.03 -24.66 -3.94
CA LEU A 454 -7.46 -23.39 -4.51
C LEU A 454 -6.72 -23.13 -5.82
N GLU A 455 -7.43 -22.55 -6.78
CA GLU A 455 -6.98 -22.18 -8.11
C GLU A 455 -7.55 -20.81 -8.45
N VAL A 456 -6.69 -19.91 -8.95
CA VAL A 456 -7.08 -18.58 -9.40
C VAL A 456 -7.46 -18.60 -10.88
N ASP A 457 -8.47 -17.81 -11.23
CA ASP A 457 -8.95 -17.56 -12.58
C ASP A 457 -9.27 -16.06 -12.68
N VAL A 458 -9.59 -15.55 -13.88
CA VAL A 458 -9.66 -14.11 -14.19
C VAL A 458 -10.42 -13.29 -13.14
N ASN A 459 -11.60 -13.75 -12.71
CA ASN A 459 -12.45 -13.10 -11.70
C ASN A 459 -13.03 -14.10 -10.70
N CYS A 460 -12.36 -15.23 -10.47
CA CYS A 460 -12.79 -16.16 -9.45
C CYS A 460 -11.63 -16.92 -8.82
N ILE A 461 -11.80 -17.30 -7.56
CA ILE A 461 -10.97 -18.30 -6.90
C ILE A 461 -11.83 -19.52 -6.68
N LYS A 462 -11.45 -20.67 -7.24
CA LYS A 462 -12.23 -21.91 -7.19
C LYS A 462 -11.41 -23.01 -6.54
N GLY A 463 -12.08 -24.03 -6.03
CA GLY A 463 -11.37 -25.04 -5.28
C GLY A 463 -12.19 -26.23 -4.83
N ARG A 464 -11.52 -27.06 -4.04
CA ARG A 464 -12.07 -28.25 -3.40
C ARG A 464 -11.74 -28.24 -1.90
N PHE A 465 -12.67 -28.74 -1.10
CA PHE A 465 -12.49 -29.05 0.30
C PHE A 465 -12.71 -30.53 0.53
N SER A 466 -11.86 -31.14 1.32
CA SER A 466 -12.06 -32.48 1.89
C SER A 466 -13.17 -32.51 2.97
N HIS A 467 -13.46 -31.36 3.62
CA HIS A 467 -14.45 -31.26 4.69
C HIS A 467 -15.21 -29.92 4.69
N ALA A 468 -16.53 -29.97 4.94
CA ALA A 468 -17.42 -28.79 4.99
C ALA A 468 -17.00 -27.68 5.97
N LYS A 469 -16.35 -28.03 7.10
CA LYS A 469 -15.92 -27.08 8.13
C LYS A 469 -14.89 -26.07 7.60
N LEU A 470 -14.14 -26.41 6.54
CA LEU A 470 -13.17 -25.53 5.88
C LEU A 470 -13.82 -24.28 5.25
N LEU A 471 -15.14 -24.30 5.01
CA LEU A 471 -15.87 -23.13 4.54
C LEU A 471 -15.84 -21.97 5.56
N GLN A 472 -15.83 -22.24 6.87
CA GLN A 472 -15.68 -21.18 7.88
C GLN A 472 -14.27 -20.58 7.88
N ILE A 473 -13.25 -21.43 7.67
CA ILE A 473 -11.87 -20.96 7.54
C ILE A 473 -11.75 -20.05 6.33
N LEU A 474 -12.31 -20.45 5.19
CA LEU A 474 -12.33 -19.63 3.98
C LEU A 474 -13.01 -18.27 4.21
N ARG A 475 -14.20 -18.26 4.82
CA ARG A 475 -14.93 -17.03 5.16
C ARG A 475 -14.15 -16.14 6.12
N SER A 476 -13.56 -16.72 7.17
CA SER A 476 -12.71 -16.00 8.11
C SER A 476 -11.50 -15.38 7.43
N SER A 477 -10.84 -16.11 6.53
CA SER A 477 -9.72 -15.59 5.74
C SER A 477 -10.14 -14.43 4.84
N MET A 478 -11.28 -14.54 4.14
CA MET A 478 -11.79 -13.44 3.31
C MET A 478 -12.09 -12.18 4.14
N ARG A 479 -12.72 -12.32 5.32
CA ARG A 479 -12.95 -11.19 6.23
C ARG A 479 -11.65 -10.54 6.72
N LYS A 480 -10.61 -11.35 6.98
CA LYS A 480 -9.28 -10.83 7.34
C LYS A 480 -8.65 -10.04 6.20
N ILE A 481 -8.82 -10.48 4.94
CA ILE A 481 -8.38 -9.73 3.76
C ILE A 481 -9.15 -8.41 3.67
N GLU A 482 -10.47 -8.42 3.86
CA GLU A 482 -11.27 -7.19 3.82
C GLU A 482 -10.85 -6.17 4.89
N THR A 483 -10.46 -6.67 6.07
CA THR A 483 -10.08 -5.81 7.20
C THR A 483 -8.68 -5.22 7.05
N ASN A 484 -7.72 -5.98 6.52
CA ASN A 484 -6.30 -5.58 6.52
C ASN A 484 -5.74 -5.18 5.15
N PHE A 485 -6.48 -5.41 4.05
CA PHE A 485 -6.02 -5.13 2.70
C PHE A 485 -6.95 -4.22 1.91
N ILE A 486 -8.24 -4.59 1.78
CA ILE A 486 -9.20 -3.85 0.94
C ILE A 486 -10.58 -3.77 1.62
N SER A 487 -10.99 -2.56 2.01
CA SER A 487 -12.36 -2.31 2.43
C SER A 487 -13.31 -2.29 1.21
N ASN A 488 -14.41 -3.04 1.27
CA ASN A 488 -15.47 -3.14 0.23
C ASN A 488 -15.18 -4.04 -0.98
N LEU A 489 -14.56 -5.20 -0.74
CA LEU A 489 -14.39 -6.20 -1.80
C LEU A 489 -15.74 -6.83 -2.18
N SER A 490 -16.18 -6.66 -3.42
CA SER A 490 -17.43 -7.25 -3.92
C SER A 490 -17.21 -8.70 -4.37
N TYR A 491 -17.65 -9.66 -3.54
CA TYR A 491 -17.57 -11.09 -3.86
C TYR A 491 -18.77 -11.90 -3.40
N ARG A 492 -18.94 -13.10 -3.98
CA ARG A 492 -19.94 -14.08 -3.55
C ARG A 492 -19.31 -15.46 -3.45
N ILE A 493 -19.45 -16.09 -2.29
CA ILE A 493 -19.01 -17.47 -2.07
C ILE A 493 -20.14 -18.41 -2.49
N LYS A 494 -19.82 -19.32 -3.41
CA LYS A 494 -20.69 -20.38 -3.91
C LYS A 494 -20.10 -21.74 -3.61
N VAL A 495 -20.99 -22.70 -3.44
CA VAL A 495 -20.67 -24.07 -3.10
C VAL A 495 -21.51 -24.99 -3.97
N PHE A 496 -20.92 -26.08 -4.44
CA PHE A 496 -21.59 -27.05 -5.30
C PHE A 496 -22.18 -28.20 -4.47
N THR A 497 -23.41 -28.59 -4.80
CA THR A 497 -24.05 -29.80 -4.28
C THR A 497 -24.47 -30.70 -5.44
N LYS A 498 -24.27 -32.03 -5.32
CA LYS A 498 -24.62 -32.97 -6.40
C LYS A 498 -26.10 -32.89 -6.79
N LYS A 499 -26.98 -32.64 -5.81
CA LYS A 499 -28.45 -32.68 -5.98
C LYS A 499 -29.04 -31.41 -6.59
N HIS A 500 -28.42 -30.25 -6.37
CA HIS A 500 -29.04 -28.96 -6.72
C HIS A 500 -28.09 -27.99 -7.45
N GLY A 501 -26.84 -28.38 -7.70
CA GLY A 501 -25.87 -27.55 -8.40
C GLY A 501 -25.21 -26.51 -7.49
N TRP A 502 -24.88 -25.34 -8.05
CA TRP A 502 -24.22 -24.24 -7.35
C TRP A 502 -25.21 -23.42 -6.53
N HIS A 503 -24.91 -23.23 -5.25
CA HIS A 503 -25.66 -22.36 -4.34
C HIS A 503 -24.76 -21.33 -3.70
N ALA A 504 -25.32 -20.16 -3.38
CA ALA A 504 -24.66 -19.24 -2.46
C ALA A 504 -24.47 -19.93 -1.11
N ALA A 505 -23.30 -19.75 -0.49
CA ALA A 505 -22.98 -20.38 0.79
C ALA A 505 -24.04 -20.06 1.87
N ASP A 506 -24.56 -18.84 1.88
CA ASP A 506 -25.57 -18.39 2.84
C ASP A 506 -26.95 -19.04 2.63
N GLU A 507 -27.26 -19.49 1.40
CA GLU A 507 -28.48 -20.25 1.13
C GLU A 507 -28.40 -21.68 1.65
N ILE A 508 -27.20 -22.27 1.67
CA ILE A 508 -26.99 -23.63 2.18
C ILE A 508 -27.29 -23.68 3.68
N GLU A 509 -26.88 -22.66 4.42
CA GLU A 509 -27.14 -22.52 5.86
C GLU A 509 -28.65 -22.38 6.14
N ARG A 510 -29.35 -21.52 5.39
CA ARG A 510 -30.81 -21.36 5.55
C ARG A 510 -31.60 -22.61 5.19
N LYS A 511 -31.12 -23.40 4.22
CA LYS A 511 -31.83 -24.58 3.70
C LYS A 511 -31.44 -25.90 4.40
N GLY A 512 -30.45 -25.88 5.30
CA GLY A 512 -30.04 -27.06 6.09
C GLY A 512 -29.65 -28.26 5.24
N ILE A 513 -28.93 -28.04 4.13
CA ILE A 513 -28.64 -29.09 3.13
C ILE A 513 -27.84 -30.24 3.79
N PRO A 514 -28.29 -31.51 3.74
CA PRO A 514 -27.68 -32.64 4.47
C PRO A 514 -26.19 -32.90 4.20
N GLN A 515 -25.71 -32.69 2.97
CA GLN A 515 -24.28 -32.80 2.63
C GLN A 515 -23.40 -31.75 3.35
N TRP A 516 -24.04 -30.72 3.89
CA TRP A 516 -23.46 -29.59 4.60
C TRP A 516 -24.15 -29.38 5.95
N GLN A 517 -24.82 -30.41 6.48
CA GLN A 517 -25.37 -30.34 7.83
C GLN A 517 -24.19 -30.17 8.77
N TRP A 518 -24.02 -28.93 9.21
CA TRP A 518 -23.28 -28.57 10.39
C TRP A 518 -23.88 -29.44 11.49
N GLN A 519 -23.21 -30.52 11.88
CA GLN A 519 -23.46 -31.08 13.20
C GLN A 519 -23.02 -29.99 14.19
N ALA A 520 -23.96 -29.08 14.48
CA ALA A 520 -24.04 -28.52 15.81
C ALA A 520 -24.22 -29.73 16.69
N ASP A 521 -23.19 -30.06 17.47
CA ASP A 521 -23.31 -31.05 18.51
C ASP A 521 -24.57 -30.71 19.31
N SER A 522 -25.50 -31.67 19.31
CA SER A 522 -26.76 -31.63 20.01
C SER A 522 -26.54 -31.78 21.52
N THR A 523 -25.73 -30.90 22.10
CA THR A 523 -25.59 -30.70 23.54
C THR A 523 -25.40 -29.22 23.82
N ASN A 524 -26.46 -28.46 23.55
CA ASN A 524 -26.97 -27.32 24.34
C ASN A 524 -27.80 -26.44 23.41
N GLY A 525 -29.12 -26.44 23.64
CA GLY A 525 -30.06 -25.67 22.86
C GLY A 525 -29.74 -24.18 22.92
N ILE A 526 -29.24 -23.64 21.81
CA ILE A 526 -29.20 -22.21 21.54
C ILE A 526 -29.68 -22.04 20.10
N THR A 527 -30.87 -21.46 19.95
CA THR A 527 -31.40 -20.96 18.68
C THR A 527 -30.50 -19.86 18.13
N PRO A 528 -30.39 -19.70 16.79
CA PRO A 528 -29.56 -18.65 16.20
C PRO A 528 -30.23 -17.30 16.40
N ASP A 529 -29.84 -16.59 17.45
CA ASP A 529 -30.10 -15.17 17.60
C ASP A 529 -29.01 -14.39 16.84
N ALA A 530 -29.39 -13.28 16.19
CA ALA A 530 -28.55 -12.47 15.31
C ALA A 530 -27.50 -11.61 16.07
N SER A 531 -27.06 -12.11 17.22
CA SER A 531 -26.12 -11.49 18.14
C SER A 531 -25.27 -12.57 18.80
N ILE A 532 -24.53 -13.35 18.01
CA ILE A 532 -23.50 -14.24 18.57
C ILE A 532 -22.21 -13.42 18.72
N PRO A 533 -21.76 -13.11 19.95
CA PRO A 533 -20.42 -12.59 20.18
C PRO A 533 -19.42 -13.68 19.80
N GLU A 534 -18.27 -13.26 19.26
CA GLU A 534 -17.07 -14.06 18.99
C GLU A 534 -17.05 -15.41 19.71
N MET A 535 -17.51 -16.46 19.02
CA MET A 535 -17.10 -17.80 19.41
C MET A 535 -15.61 -17.84 19.09
N ASN A 536 -14.79 -17.76 20.14
CA ASN A 536 -13.35 -17.76 20.05
C ASN A 536 -12.92 -18.95 19.18
N LEU A 537 -12.42 -18.66 17.97
CA LEU A 537 -12.13 -19.67 16.95
C LEU A 537 -11.10 -20.69 17.49
N ASP A 538 -10.23 -20.25 18.40
CA ASP A 538 -9.27 -21.13 19.09
C ASP A 538 -9.98 -22.15 20.00
N GLN A 539 -11.10 -21.77 20.62
CA GLN A 539 -11.91 -22.65 21.47
C GLN A 539 -12.70 -23.67 20.62
N PHE A 540 -13.16 -23.28 19.43
CA PHE A 540 -13.78 -24.20 18.46
C PHE A 540 -12.78 -25.20 17.85
N LEU A 541 -11.56 -24.74 17.56
CA LEU A 541 -10.51 -25.57 16.98
C LEU A 541 -9.88 -26.55 17.98
N THR A 542 -9.96 -26.26 19.28
CA THR A 542 -9.51 -27.18 20.36
C THR A 542 -10.50 -28.32 20.58
N ASN A 543 -11.79 -28.11 20.28
CA ASN A 543 -12.84 -29.13 20.42
C ASN A 543 -12.96 -30.06 19.19
N LEU A 544 -12.15 -29.84 18.15
CA LEU A 544 -12.12 -30.52 16.86
C LEU A 544 -10.81 -31.29 16.69
#